data_AF-A0A3P7MFA9-F1
#
_entry.id   AF-A0A3P7MFA9-F1
#
_cell.length_a   1.000
_cell.length_b   1.000
_cell.length_c   1.000
_cell.angle_alpha   90.00
_cell.angle_beta   90.00
_cell.angle_gamma   90.00
#
_symmetry.space_group_name_H-M   'P 1'
#
loop_
_entity.id
_entity.type
_entity.pdbx_description
1 polymer ?
#
loop_
_entity_poly.entity_id
_entity_poly.type
_entity_poly.pdbx_seq_one_letter_code
_entity_poly.pdbx_strand_id
1 'polypeptide(L)'
;MEKDVKPKLQWLVSLGFEPSDLGDYLTRNPFFLLQDLSDMQRLVNLFNKEFEFTPKEIKQIILSDPRVFMMDAKFVTANYNYVHKVMRLPNSVIVKHPFILRCSHSSIRNRHEFLKKLGRAIYEGAIADQNATDAQDENQVQPVSLDAFLDPSDAVFARRAANTYLVVYNNFLRNH
;
A
#
# COMPACT_ATOMS: atom_id res chain seq x y z
N MET A 1 -19.53 -8.55 -20.96
CA MET A 1 -19.74 -7.48 -19.98
C MET A 1 -21.13 -7.62 -19.40
N GLU A 2 -21.21 -7.89 -18.10
CA GLU A 2 -22.46 -7.83 -17.34
C GLU A 2 -23.05 -6.42 -17.45
N LYS A 3 -24.32 -6.30 -17.87
CA LYS A 3 -24.99 -5.02 -18.09
C LYS A 3 -25.78 -4.56 -16.87
N ASP A 4 -26.12 -5.50 -15.97
CA ASP A 4 -26.83 -5.19 -14.73
C ASP A 4 -25.84 -4.76 -13.63
N VAL A 5 -26.14 -3.63 -12.98
CA VAL A 5 -25.35 -3.12 -11.86
C VAL A 5 -25.74 -3.78 -10.54
N LYS A 6 -26.95 -4.37 -10.46
CA LYS A 6 -27.49 -4.93 -9.22
C LYS A 6 -26.60 -6.01 -8.60
N PRO A 7 -26.06 -7.01 -9.33
CA PRO A 7 -25.17 -8.02 -8.75
C PRO A 7 -23.92 -7.42 -8.11
N LYS A 8 -23.37 -6.35 -8.71
CA LYS A 8 -22.18 -5.66 -8.19
C LYS A 8 -22.48 -4.93 -6.89
N LEU A 9 -23.63 -4.26 -6.80
CA LEU A 9 -24.05 -3.56 -5.59
C LEU A 9 -24.36 -4.54 -4.46
N GLN A 10 -25.07 -5.63 -4.77
CA GLN A 10 -25.32 -6.71 -3.80
C GLN A 10 -24.01 -7.32 -3.29
N TRP A 11 -23.03 -7.48 -4.18
CA TRP A 11 -21.70 -7.95 -3.78
C TRP A 11 -20.99 -6.97 -2.83
N LEU A 12 -21.00 -5.66 -3.09
CA LEU A 12 -20.44 -4.68 -2.13
C LEU A 12 -21.13 -4.74 -0.77
N VAL A 13 -22.46 -4.86 -0.74
CA VAL A 13 -23.21 -5.05 0.51
C VAL A 13 -22.78 -6.33 1.23
N SER A 14 -22.51 -7.42 0.50
CA SER A 14 -21.99 -8.67 1.10
C SER A 14 -20.58 -8.53 1.69
N LEU A 15 -19.82 -7.51 1.30
CA LEU A 15 -18.54 -7.14 1.91
C LEU A 15 -18.71 -6.22 3.14
N GLY A 16 -19.96 -5.95 3.54
CA GLY A 16 -20.30 -5.10 4.68
C GLY A 16 -20.38 -3.61 4.34
N PHE A 17 -20.52 -3.22 3.08
CA PHE A 17 -20.77 -1.82 2.70
C PHE A 17 -22.20 -1.43 3.09
N GLU A 18 -22.33 -0.31 3.79
CA GLU A 18 -23.62 0.27 4.13
C GLU A 18 -24.15 1.10 2.95
N PRO A 19 -25.47 1.36 2.86
CA PRO A 19 -26.03 2.22 1.81
C PRO A 19 -25.37 3.61 1.71
N SER A 20 -24.96 4.18 2.84
CA SER A 20 -24.20 5.44 2.89
C SER A 20 -22.81 5.33 2.26
N ASP A 21 -22.16 4.18 2.38
CA ASP A 21 -20.83 3.91 1.84
C ASP A 21 -20.88 3.81 0.31
N LEU A 22 -21.96 3.24 -0.23
CA LEU A 22 -22.12 3.01 -1.67
C LEU A 22 -22.12 4.33 -2.46
N GLY A 23 -22.82 5.35 -1.97
CA GLY A 23 -22.90 6.65 -2.64
C GLY A 23 -21.53 7.33 -2.75
N ASP A 24 -20.79 7.39 -1.64
CA ASP A 24 -19.45 7.97 -1.58
C ASP A 24 -18.45 7.18 -2.44
N TYR A 25 -18.48 5.84 -2.32
CA TYR A 25 -17.64 4.95 -3.10
C TYR A 25 -17.85 5.10 -4.62
N LEU A 26 -19.10 5.07 -5.09
CA LEU A 26 -19.43 5.21 -6.51
C LEU A 26 -19.10 6.60 -7.05
N THR A 27 -19.23 7.64 -6.23
CA THR A 27 -18.85 9.02 -6.61
C THR A 27 -17.35 9.13 -6.86
N ARG A 28 -16.52 8.50 -6.01
CA ARG A 28 -15.06 8.49 -6.17
C ARG A 28 -14.56 7.48 -7.20
N ASN A 29 -15.36 6.47 -7.55
CA ASN A 29 -14.99 5.41 -8.48
C ASN A 29 -16.12 5.04 -9.44
N PRO A 30 -16.52 5.94 -10.35
CA PRO A 30 -17.59 5.65 -11.31
C PRO A 30 -17.23 4.50 -12.26
N PHE A 31 -15.93 4.28 -12.51
CA PHE A 31 -15.43 3.20 -13.36
C PHE A 31 -15.70 1.80 -12.81
N PHE A 32 -16.00 1.65 -11.50
CA PHE A 32 -16.44 0.39 -10.89
C PHE A 32 -17.57 -0.30 -11.69
N LEU A 33 -18.51 0.48 -12.20
CA LEU A 33 -19.65 -0.03 -12.97
C LEU A 33 -19.23 -0.68 -14.29
N LEU A 34 -18.05 -0.35 -14.81
CA LEU A 34 -17.50 -0.93 -16.04
C LEU A 34 -16.60 -2.14 -15.78
N GLN A 35 -16.12 -2.34 -14.55
CA GLN A 35 -15.20 -3.44 -14.22
C GLN A 35 -15.89 -4.80 -14.20
N ASP A 36 -15.17 -5.87 -14.50
CA ASP A 36 -15.74 -7.21 -14.37
C ASP A 36 -15.88 -7.62 -12.90
N LEU A 37 -17.06 -8.15 -12.53
CA LEU A 37 -17.33 -8.55 -11.14
C LEU A 37 -16.41 -9.69 -10.70
N SER A 38 -16.10 -10.63 -11.58
CA SER A 38 -15.26 -11.78 -11.26
C SER A 38 -13.82 -11.36 -10.98
N ASP A 39 -13.30 -10.36 -11.71
CA ASP A 39 -11.97 -9.80 -11.45
C ASP A 39 -11.88 -9.14 -10.07
N MET A 40 -12.90 -8.34 -9.71
CA MET A 40 -12.96 -7.69 -8.40
C MET A 40 -13.10 -8.71 -7.27
N GLN A 41 -13.92 -9.75 -7.45
CA GLN A 41 -14.07 -10.86 -6.51
C GLN A 41 -12.76 -11.63 -6.32
N ARG A 42 -12.03 -11.89 -7.41
CA ARG A 42 -10.73 -12.55 -7.35
C ARG A 42 -9.73 -11.73 -6.54
N LEU A 43 -9.73 -10.41 -6.69
CA LEU A 43 -8.84 -9.54 -5.91
C LEU A 43 -9.20 -9.52 -4.42
N VAL A 44 -10.50 -9.48 -4.09
CA VAL A 44 -10.95 -9.58 -2.69
C VAL A 44 -10.60 -10.94 -2.08
N ASN A 45 -10.76 -12.02 -2.84
CA ASN A 45 -10.36 -13.36 -2.40
C ASN A 45 -8.85 -13.45 -2.17
N LEU A 46 -8.03 -12.86 -3.05
CA LEU A 46 -6.59 -12.74 -2.85
C LEU A 46 -6.28 -12.03 -1.53
N PHE A 47 -6.92 -10.89 -1.26
CA PHE A 47 -6.69 -10.11 -0.04
C PHE A 47 -7.06 -10.89 1.22
N ASN A 48 -8.16 -11.63 1.18
CA ASN A 48 -8.60 -12.39 2.35
C ASN A 48 -7.78 -13.66 2.57
N LYS A 49 -7.54 -14.43 1.51
CA LYS A 49 -6.99 -15.79 1.62
C LYS A 49 -5.47 -15.84 1.60
N GLU A 50 -4.84 -15.03 0.77
CA GLU A 50 -3.38 -15.06 0.61
C GLU A 50 -2.69 -13.97 1.43
N PHE A 51 -3.33 -12.81 1.59
CA PHE A 51 -2.77 -11.70 2.37
C PHE A 51 -3.34 -11.62 3.78
N GLU A 52 -4.31 -12.47 4.12
CA GLU A 52 -4.89 -12.57 5.46
C GLU A 52 -5.50 -11.28 6.00
N PHE A 53 -5.97 -10.38 5.11
CA PHE A 53 -6.76 -9.23 5.54
C PHE A 53 -8.14 -9.67 6.03
N THR A 54 -8.56 -9.13 7.15
CA THR A 54 -9.91 -9.33 7.67
C THR A 54 -10.94 -8.65 6.75
N PRO A 55 -12.22 -9.09 6.74
CA PRO A 55 -13.27 -8.42 5.97
C PRO A 55 -13.38 -6.92 6.27
N LYS A 56 -13.18 -6.53 7.54
CA LYS A 56 -13.18 -5.13 7.98
C LYS A 56 -12.04 -4.33 7.35
N GLU A 57 -10.82 -4.90 7.33
CA GLU A 57 -9.66 -4.27 6.71
C GLU A 57 -9.81 -4.17 5.20
N ILE A 58 -10.36 -5.19 4.54
CA ILE A 58 -10.65 -5.16 3.11
C ILE A 58 -11.64 -4.03 2.78
N LYS A 59 -12.75 -3.94 3.53
CA LYS A 59 -13.70 -2.83 3.40
C LYS A 59 -13.00 -1.47 3.54
N GLN A 60 -12.14 -1.33 4.55
CA GLN A 60 -11.40 -0.09 4.79
C GLN A 60 -10.45 0.26 3.62
N ILE A 61 -9.72 -0.74 3.07
CA ILE A 61 -8.83 -0.55 1.91
C ILE A 61 -9.64 -0.05 0.71
N ILE A 62 -10.76 -0.69 0.41
CA ILE A 62 -11.59 -0.36 -0.75
C ILE A 62 -12.22 1.03 -0.61
N LEU A 63 -12.71 1.39 0.58
CA LEU A 63 -13.29 2.72 0.82
C LEU A 63 -12.24 3.83 0.71
N SER A 64 -11.04 3.59 1.26
CA SER A 64 -9.95 4.57 1.28
C SER A 64 -9.28 4.73 -0.08
N ASP A 65 -9.15 3.65 -0.85
CA ASP A 65 -8.56 3.67 -2.19
C ASP A 65 -9.30 2.73 -3.17
N PRO A 66 -10.44 3.19 -3.72
CA PRO A 66 -11.26 2.41 -4.65
C PRO A 66 -10.52 1.88 -5.89
N ARG A 67 -9.44 2.56 -6.30
CA ARG A 67 -8.66 2.21 -7.49
C ARG A 67 -7.91 0.90 -7.33
N VAL A 68 -7.83 0.35 -6.11
CA VAL A 68 -7.23 -0.97 -5.88
C VAL A 68 -7.94 -2.05 -6.71
N PHE A 69 -9.25 -1.96 -6.92
CA PHE A 69 -9.98 -2.87 -7.80
C PHE A 69 -9.61 -2.77 -9.28
N MET A 70 -8.90 -1.72 -9.70
CA MET A 70 -8.42 -1.57 -11.08
C MET A 70 -7.06 -2.24 -11.31
N MET A 71 -6.45 -2.78 -10.26
CA MET A 71 -5.13 -3.38 -10.35
C MET A 71 -5.18 -4.84 -10.75
N ASP A 72 -4.16 -5.26 -11.52
CA ASP A 72 -3.95 -6.68 -11.78
C ASP A 72 -3.52 -7.42 -10.50
N ALA A 73 -4.05 -8.63 -10.32
CA ALA A 73 -3.77 -9.44 -9.14
C ALA A 73 -2.27 -9.77 -8.98
N LYS A 74 -1.55 -10.03 -10.07
CA LYS A 74 -0.10 -10.30 -10.01
C LYS A 74 0.68 -9.06 -9.60
N PHE A 75 0.26 -7.89 -10.09
CA PHE A 75 0.86 -6.61 -9.69
C PHE A 75 0.70 -6.38 -8.20
N VAL A 76 -0.52 -6.51 -7.66
CA VAL A 76 -0.74 -6.30 -6.23
C VAL A 76 0.01 -7.33 -5.39
N THR A 77 0.06 -8.60 -5.83
CA THR A 77 0.87 -9.64 -5.17
C THR A 77 2.36 -9.31 -5.12
N ALA A 78 2.93 -8.79 -6.19
CA ALA A 78 4.35 -8.40 -6.20
C ALA A 78 4.63 -7.28 -5.18
N ASN A 79 3.78 -6.26 -5.15
CA ASN A 79 3.91 -5.17 -4.19
C ASN A 79 3.66 -5.60 -2.75
N TYR A 80 2.57 -6.33 -2.49
CA TYR A 80 2.26 -6.83 -1.15
C TYR A 80 3.40 -7.68 -0.60
N ASN A 81 3.93 -8.62 -1.39
CA ASN A 81 5.05 -9.45 -0.95
C ASN A 81 6.29 -8.61 -0.59
N TYR A 82 6.63 -7.61 -1.41
CA TYR A 82 7.78 -6.75 -1.11
C TYR A 82 7.55 -5.91 0.15
N VAL A 83 6.41 -5.24 0.24
CA VAL A 83 6.04 -4.37 1.36
C VAL A 83 5.95 -5.15 2.67
N HIS A 84 5.28 -6.31 2.65
CA HIS A 84 5.06 -7.11 3.84
C HIS A 84 6.33 -7.87 4.26
N LYS A 85 6.99 -8.55 3.33
CA LYS A 85 8.11 -9.46 3.64
C LYS A 85 9.46 -8.77 3.69
N VAL A 86 9.70 -7.79 2.81
CA VAL A 86 10.99 -7.07 2.71
C VAL A 86 10.97 -5.80 3.56
N MET A 87 9.93 -4.96 3.43
CA MET A 87 9.82 -3.73 4.23
C MET A 87 9.25 -3.95 5.64
N ARG A 88 8.86 -5.19 5.97
CA ARG A 88 8.32 -5.61 7.28
C ARG A 88 7.07 -4.84 7.72
N LEU A 89 6.25 -4.39 6.77
CA LEU A 89 5.01 -3.67 7.08
C LEU A 89 3.86 -4.64 7.37
N PRO A 90 3.27 -4.62 8.57
CA PRO A 90 2.12 -5.45 8.88
C PRO A 90 0.85 -4.95 8.18
N ASN A 91 -0.15 -5.82 8.08
CA ASN A 91 -1.45 -5.50 7.47
C ASN A 91 -2.11 -4.26 8.08
N SER A 92 -1.99 -4.08 9.40
CA SER A 92 -2.52 -2.93 10.13
C SER A 92 -1.95 -1.58 9.65
N VAL A 93 -0.74 -1.57 9.08
CA VAL A 93 -0.11 -0.39 8.46
C VAL A 93 -0.54 -0.27 7.00
N ILE A 94 -0.53 -1.37 6.24
CA ILE A 94 -0.93 -1.37 4.82
C ILE A 94 -2.38 -0.89 4.64
N VAL A 95 -3.28 -1.27 5.55
CA VAL A 95 -4.69 -0.82 5.57
C VAL A 95 -4.84 0.69 5.71
N LYS A 96 -3.90 1.35 6.39
CA LYS A 96 -3.88 2.81 6.54
C LYS A 96 -3.28 3.52 5.31
N HIS A 97 -2.46 2.82 4.52
CA HIS A 97 -1.80 3.36 3.33
C HIS A 97 -2.00 2.47 2.09
N PRO A 98 -3.25 2.17 1.68
CA PRO A 98 -3.54 1.21 0.60
C PRO A 98 -2.94 1.59 -0.75
N PHE A 99 -2.62 2.88 -0.96
CA PHE A 99 -1.93 3.36 -2.16
C PHE A 99 -0.60 2.63 -2.42
N ILE A 100 0.09 2.15 -1.37
CA ILE A 100 1.35 1.41 -1.52
C ILE A 100 1.18 0.14 -2.38
N LEU A 101 -0.01 -0.48 -2.38
CA LEU A 101 -0.30 -1.67 -3.19
C LEU A 101 -0.38 -1.37 -4.68
N ARG A 102 -0.63 -0.10 -5.04
CA ARG A 102 -0.77 0.36 -6.43
C ARG A 102 0.47 1.07 -6.98
N CYS A 103 1.41 1.43 -6.12
CA CYS A 103 2.65 2.10 -6.53
C CYS A 103 3.46 1.21 -7.47
N SER A 104 4.24 1.78 -8.38
CA SER A 104 5.11 0.95 -9.22
C SER A 104 6.12 0.20 -8.35
N HIS A 105 6.32 -1.09 -8.65
CA HIS A 105 7.22 -1.93 -7.87
C HIS A 105 8.65 -1.35 -7.82
N SER A 106 9.12 -0.81 -8.94
CA SER A 106 10.42 -0.14 -9.03
C SER A 106 10.51 1.12 -8.16
N SER A 107 9.45 1.91 -8.05
CA SER A 107 9.46 3.10 -7.17
C SER A 107 9.58 2.72 -5.70
N ILE A 108 8.78 1.73 -5.25
CA ILE A 108 8.85 1.24 -3.86
C ILE A 108 10.25 0.68 -3.59
N ARG A 109 10.74 -0.19 -4.49
CA ARG A 109 12.05 -0.81 -4.38
C ARG A 109 13.18 0.21 -4.33
N ASN A 110 13.22 1.15 -5.28
CA ASN A 110 14.29 2.14 -5.35
C ASN A 110 14.33 3.03 -4.11
N ARG A 111 13.17 3.46 -3.60
CA ARG A 111 13.09 4.24 -2.36
C ARG A 111 13.50 3.42 -1.14
N HIS A 112 13.07 2.17 -1.03
CA HIS A 112 13.47 1.29 0.06
C HIS A 112 14.97 1.00 0.05
N GLU A 113 15.54 0.59 -1.09
CA GLU A 113 16.98 0.29 -1.21
C GLU A 113 17.84 1.53 -0.95
N PHE A 114 17.37 2.71 -1.36
CA PHE A 114 18.04 3.97 -1.03
C PHE A 114 18.04 4.22 0.49
N LEU A 115 16.89 4.10 1.16
CA LEU A 115 16.83 4.23 2.62
C LEU A 115 17.68 3.17 3.32
N LYS A 116 17.74 1.95 2.79
CA LYS A 116 18.55 0.86 3.33
C LYS A 116 20.04 1.19 3.28
N LYS A 117 20.52 1.75 2.17
CA LYS A 117 21.91 2.25 2.05
C LYS A 117 22.24 3.36 3.04
N LEU A 118 21.25 4.16 3.43
CA LEU A 118 21.41 5.22 4.43
C LEU A 118 21.25 4.71 5.88
N GLY A 119 20.94 3.43 6.10
CA GLY A 119 20.62 2.91 7.43
C GLY A 119 19.28 3.41 7.98
N ARG A 120 18.36 3.83 7.11
CA ARG A 120 17.06 4.46 7.47
C ARG A 120 15.84 3.70 6.98
N ALA A 121 15.99 2.45 6.53
CA ALA A 121 14.87 1.61 6.08
C ALA A 121 14.11 1.00 7.27
N ILE A 122 13.67 1.86 8.20
CA ILE A 122 12.85 1.52 9.37
C ILE A 122 11.59 2.36 9.24
N TYR A 123 10.41 1.74 9.32
CA TYR A 123 9.13 2.41 9.06
C TYR A 123 8.25 2.44 10.30
N GLU A 124 7.39 3.46 10.38
CA GLU A 124 6.39 3.57 11.44
C GLU A 124 5.46 2.35 11.43
N GLY A 125 5.37 1.65 12.58
CA GLY A 125 4.53 0.46 12.73
C GLY A 125 5.05 -0.80 12.05
N ALA A 126 6.28 -0.80 11.52
CA ALA A 126 6.92 -2.03 11.03
C ALA A 126 7.13 -3.05 12.16
N ILE A 127 7.15 -4.33 11.79
CA ILE A 127 7.45 -5.42 12.73
C ILE A 127 8.92 -5.28 13.15
N ALA A 128 9.16 -5.09 14.45
CA ALA A 128 10.51 -5.03 15.00
C ALA A 128 11.14 -6.43 15.02
N ASP A 129 12.43 -6.52 14.64
CA ASP A 129 13.20 -7.74 14.82
C ASP A 129 13.49 -7.92 16.32
N GLN A 130 12.97 -9.00 16.93
CA GLN A 130 13.15 -9.31 18.36
C GLN A 130 14.61 -9.67 18.73
N ASN A 131 15.55 -9.65 17.78
CA ASN A 131 16.95 -10.04 17.97
C ASN A 131 17.93 -8.84 18.01
N ALA A 132 17.44 -7.61 18.08
CA ALA A 132 18.29 -6.45 18.36
C ALA A 132 18.42 -6.26 19.89
N THR A 133 19.22 -7.11 20.54
CA THR A 133 19.63 -6.89 21.94
C THR A 133 20.55 -5.68 22.04
N ASP A 134 20.16 -4.78 22.95
CA ASP A 134 21.02 -4.00 23.84
C ASP A 134 22.15 -3.17 23.21
N ALA A 135 21.77 -2.05 22.60
CA ALA A 135 22.60 -0.85 22.63
C ALA A 135 21.69 0.36 22.87
N GLN A 136 21.72 0.87 24.10
CA GLN A 136 21.25 2.23 24.39
C GLN A 136 22.23 3.20 23.73
N ASP A 137 22.02 3.47 22.44
CA ASP A 137 22.70 4.54 21.73
C ASP A 137 21.71 5.71 21.59
N GLU A 138 22.09 6.90 22.05
CA GLU A 138 21.31 8.14 22.02
C GLU A 138 21.00 8.65 20.59
N ASN A 139 21.41 7.89 19.57
CA ASN A 139 21.29 8.19 18.15
C ASN A 139 20.15 7.38 17.49
N GLN A 140 19.00 7.30 18.16
CA GLN A 140 17.86 6.51 17.70
C GLN A 140 17.33 7.07 16.37
N VAL A 141 17.58 6.35 15.27
CA VAL A 141 17.11 6.75 13.93
C VAL A 141 15.58 6.76 13.95
N GLN A 142 14.99 7.96 13.78
CA GLN A 142 13.54 8.11 13.74
C GLN A 142 12.93 7.26 12.61
N PRO A 143 11.89 6.45 12.90
CA PRO A 143 11.18 5.69 11.87
C PRO A 143 10.64 6.59 10.76
N VAL A 144 10.70 6.10 9.53
CA VAL A 144 10.20 6.78 8.34
C VAL A 144 8.69 6.64 8.27
N SER A 145 7.99 7.77 8.25
CA SER A 145 6.55 7.81 7.99
C SER A 145 6.24 7.39 6.55
N LEU A 146 5.19 6.58 6.38
CA LEU A 146 4.75 6.15 5.06
C LEU A 146 4.24 7.29 4.19
N ASP A 147 3.72 8.37 4.77
CA ASP A 147 3.30 9.54 4.01
C ASP A 147 4.50 10.22 3.34
N ALA A 148 5.63 10.33 4.07
CA ALA A 148 6.87 10.84 3.49
C ALA A 148 7.49 9.85 2.48
N PHE A 149 7.37 8.55 2.74
CA PHE A 149 7.87 7.50 1.84
C PHE A 149 7.10 7.43 0.53
N LEU A 150 5.79 7.64 0.55
CA LEU A 150 4.87 7.52 -0.59
C LEU A 150 4.58 8.86 -1.27
N ASP A 151 5.20 9.95 -0.81
CA ASP A 151 5.00 11.27 -1.40
C ASP A 151 5.31 11.24 -2.91
N PRO A 152 4.44 11.78 -3.79
CA PRO A 152 4.67 11.75 -5.23
C PRO A 152 5.92 12.53 -5.66
N SER A 153 6.43 13.45 -4.83
CA SER A 153 7.64 14.20 -5.09
C SER A 153 8.87 13.50 -4.52
N ASP A 154 9.81 13.13 -5.40
CA ASP A 154 11.11 12.63 -4.98
C ASP A 154 11.91 13.64 -4.14
N ALA A 155 11.67 14.94 -4.32
CA ALA A 155 12.29 15.97 -3.50
C ALA A 155 11.78 15.92 -2.05
N VAL A 156 10.48 15.68 -1.88
CA VAL A 156 9.84 15.56 -0.57
C VAL A 156 10.25 14.24 0.08
N PHE A 157 10.26 13.13 -0.66
CA PHE A 157 10.81 11.85 -0.20
C PHE A 157 12.27 12.01 0.26
N ALA A 158 13.16 12.57 -0.58
CA ALA A 158 14.57 12.72 -0.24
C ALA A 158 14.76 13.55 1.04
N ARG A 159 14.01 14.65 1.18
CA ARG A 159 14.12 15.52 2.35
C ARG A 159 13.50 14.92 3.61
N ARG A 160 12.25 14.48 3.55
CA ARG A 160 11.46 14.08 4.74
C ARG A 160 11.66 12.63 5.12
N ALA A 161 11.73 11.73 4.14
CA ALA A 161 11.92 10.31 4.40
C ALA A 161 13.41 9.95 4.48
N ALA A 162 14.26 10.48 3.60
CA ALA A 162 15.68 10.11 3.53
C ALA A 162 16.66 11.09 4.21
N ASN A 163 16.20 12.27 4.66
CA ASN A 163 17.02 13.29 5.33
C ASN A 163 18.27 13.66 4.50
N THR A 164 18.05 13.81 3.19
CA THR A 164 19.09 14.10 2.21
C THR A 164 18.54 15.00 1.11
N TYR A 165 19.36 15.27 0.10
CA TYR A 165 19.01 16.11 -1.03
C TYR A 165 18.53 15.28 -2.22
N LEU A 166 17.61 15.84 -3.01
CA LEU A 166 17.13 15.21 -4.25
C LEU A 166 18.28 14.79 -5.17
N VAL A 167 19.34 15.59 -5.27
CA VAL A 167 20.50 15.27 -6.11
C VAL A 167 21.17 13.95 -5.70
N VAL A 168 21.21 13.63 -4.41
CA VAL A 168 21.79 12.38 -3.91
C VAL A 168 20.92 11.19 -4.32
N TYR A 169 19.60 11.32 -4.20
CA TYR A 169 18.67 10.28 -4.65
C TYR A 169 18.71 10.08 -6.17
N ASN A 170 18.75 11.17 -6.95
CA ASN A 170 18.86 11.09 -8.40
C ASN A 170 20.17 10.42 -8.85
N ASN A 171 21.27 10.69 -8.15
CA ASN A 171 22.53 10.00 -8.40
C ASN A 171 22.45 8.51 -8.07
N PHE A 172 21.72 8.12 -7.03
CA PHE A 172 21.46 6.72 -6.73
C PHE A 172 20.67 6.04 -7.87
N LEU A 173 19.61 6.67 -8.36
CA LEU A 173 18.76 6.15 -9.45
C LEU A 173 19.49 5.98 -10.78
N ARG A 174 20.53 6.77 -11.05
CA ARG A 174 21.33 6.63 -12.29
C ARG A 174 22.23 5.39 -12.29
N ASN A 175 22.51 4.85 -11.11
CA ASN A 175 23.48 3.77 -10.90
C ASN A 175 22.82 2.41 -10.61
N HIS A 176 21.48 2.32 -10.61
CA HIS A 176 20.68 1.14 -10.22
C HIS A 176 19.43 1.01 -11.09
#